data_AF-A0A938S4C3-F1
#
_entry.id   AF-A0A938S4C3-F1
#
_cell.length_a   1.000
_cell.length_b   1.000
_cell.length_c   1.000
_cell.angle_alpha   90.00
_cell.angle_beta   90.00
_cell.angle_gamma   90.00
#
_symmetry.space_group_name_H-M   'P 1'
#
loop_
_entity.id
_entity.type
_entity.pdbx_description
1 polymer ?
#
loop_
_entity_poly.entity_id
_entity_poly.type
_entity_poly.pdbx_seq_one_letter_code
_entity_poly.pdbx_strand_id
1 'polypeptide(L)' 'MHGQPQPANPSNCLHCKTCPRKCPFDNIRWTAPEGGGGPRYKRM' A
#
# COMPACT_ATOMS: atom_id res chain seq x y z
N MET A 1 17.13 5.36 15.50
CA MET A 1 16.61 3.98 15.40
C MET A 1 15.38 3.95 14.52
N HIS A 2 15.55 3.98 13.20
CA HIS A 2 14.50 3.58 12.26
C HIS A 2 15.21 2.72 11.22
N GLY A 3 15.03 1.39 11.35
CA GLY A 3 15.61 0.40 10.45
C GLY A 3 15.25 0.68 9.00
N GLN A 4 16.08 0.18 8.09
CA GLN A 4 15.97 0.44 6.66
C GLN A 4 14.52 0.30 6.15
N PRO A 5 14.10 1.17 5.21
CA PRO A 5 12.76 1.11 4.64
C PRO A 5 12.55 -0.26 3.98
N GLN A 6 11.64 -1.05 4.53
CA GLN A 6 11.26 -2.33 3.94
C GLN A 6 10.24 -2.11 2.81
N PRO A 7 10.33 -2.85 1.70
CA PRO A 7 9.32 -2.78 0.66
C PRO A 7 7.95 -3.21 1.20
N ALA A 8 6.90 -2.45 0.87
CA ALA A 8 5.54 -2.77 1.28
C ALA A 8 5.07 -4.05 0.57
N ASN A 9 4.47 -4.98 1.31
CA ASN A 9 3.96 -6.24 0.74
C ASN A 9 2.68 -5.98 -0.08
N PRO A 10 2.70 -6.18 -1.42
CA PRO A 10 1.55 -5.92 -2.28
C PRO A 10 0.38 -6.88 -2.03
N SER A 11 0.63 -8.10 -1.54
CA SER A 11 -0.42 -9.10 -1.28
C SER A 11 -1.38 -8.69 -0.16
N ASN A 12 -0.95 -7.82 0.74
CA ASN A 12 -1.77 -7.29 1.84
C ASN A 12 -2.27 -5.86 1.55
N CYS A 13 -2.15 -5.38 0.31
CA CYS A 13 -2.54 -4.01 -0.02
C CYS A 13 -4.07 -3.85 0.01
N LEU A 14 -4.56 -2.91 0.83
CA LEU A 14 -5.99 -2.58 0.91
C LEU A 14 -6.42 -1.47 -0.06
N HIS A 15 -5.52 -0.99 -0.92
CA HIS A 15 -5.79 0.04 -1.93
C HIS A 15 -6.31 1.39 -1.36
N CYS A 16 -6.09 1.66 -0.08
CA CYS A 16 -6.53 2.88 0.60
C CYS A 16 -5.73 4.13 0.20
N LYS A 17 -4.59 3.98 -0.50
CA LYS A 17 -3.66 5.06 -0.88
C LYS A 17 -3.10 5.87 0.29
N THR A 18 -3.14 5.34 1.52
CA THR A 18 -2.59 6.01 2.71
C THR A 18 -1.07 6.02 2.72
N CYS A 19 -0.43 4.97 2.21
CA CYS A 19 1.03 4.81 2.18
C CYS A 19 1.75 6.04 1.58
N PRO A 20 1.47 6.49 0.33
CA PRO A 20 2.13 7.68 -0.21
C PRO A 20 1.83 8.95 0.60
N ARG A 21 0.63 9.10 1.18
CA ARG A 21 0.23 10.31 1.92
C ARG A 21 0.88 10.43 3.30
N LYS A 22 1.17 9.29 3.94
CA LYS A 22 1.71 9.22 5.31
C LYS A 22 3.22 9.02 5.33
N CYS A 23 3.87 8.85 4.18
CA CYS A 23 5.31 8.72 4.11
C CYS A 23 5.99 10.08 4.23
N PRO A 24 6.73 10.34 5.33
CA PRO A 24 7.42 11.63 5.52
C PRO A 24 8.56 11.86 4.52
N PHE A 25 9.03 10.79 3.86
CA PHE A 25 10.13 10.83 2.90
C PHE A 25 9.68 10.83 1.44
N ASP A 26 8.36 10.84 1.18
CA ASP A 26 7.77 10.82 -0.17
C ASP A 26 8.35 9.72 -1.10
N ASN A 27 8.78 8.60 -0.52
CA ASN A 27 9.54 7.57 -1.22
C ASN A 27 8.69 6.37 -1.67
N ILE A 28 7.37 6.45 -1.54
CA ILE A 28 6.44 5.37 -1.93
C ILE A 28 5.70 5.78 -3.20
N ARG A 29 6.05 5.13 -4.32
CA ARG A 29 5.27 5.20 -5.56
C ARG A 29 4.20 4.12 -5.56
N TRP A 30 2.94 4.50 -5.33
CA TRP A 30 1.80 3.57 -5.41
C TRP A 30 1.36 3.40 -6.87
N THR A 31 1.30 2.16 -7.34
CA THR A 31 0.70 1.76 -8.62
C THR A 31 -0.42 0.76 -8.35
N ALA A 32 -1.53 0.91 -9.07
CA ALA A 32 -2.61 -0.06 -8.98
C ALA A 32 -2.14 -1.41 -9.57
N PRO A 33 -2.34 -2.54 -8.88
CA PRO A 33 -2.09 -3.85 -9.48
C PRO A 33 -3.08 -4.12 -10.61
N GLU A 34 -2.75 -5.08 -11.48
CA GLU A 34 -3.61 -5.54 -12.57
C GLU A 34 -5.02 -5.87 -12.06
N GLY A 35 -6.03 -5.42 -12.82
CA GLY A 35 -7.41 -5.34 -12.38
C GLY A 35 -7.93 -6.65 -11.79
N GLY A 36 -8.40 -6.61 -10.54
CA GLY A 36 -8.97 -7.76 -9.83
C GLY A 36 -8.19 -8.18 -8.57
N GLY A 37 -6.94 -7.75 -8.41
CA GLY A 37 -6.20 -7.90 -7.16
C GLY A 37 -6.58 -6.79 -6.18
N GLY A 38 -7.28 -7.10 -5.10
CA GLY A 38 -7.66 -6.11 -4.09
C GLY A 38 -8.64 -6.66 -3.06
N PRO A 39 -8.86 -5.97 -1.94
CA PRO A 39 -9.77 -6.41 -0.90
C PRO A 39 -11.19 -6.55 -1.45
N ARG A 40 -11.76 -7.76 -1.34
CA ARG A 40 -13.19 -8.00 -1.62
C ARG A 40 -13.99 -7.63 -0.39
N TYR A 41 -14.42 -6.38 -0.33
CA TYR A 41 -15.31 -5.91 0.73
C TYR A 41 -16.65 -6.65 0.63
N LYS A 42 -16.86 -7.65 1.50
CA LYS A 42 -18.21 -8.13 1.79
C LYS A 42 -18.86 -7.07 2.68
N ARG A 43 -20.04 -6.58 2.28
CA ARG A 43 -20.89 -5.83 3.22
C ARG A 43 -21.29 -6.81 4.32
N MET A 44 -20.94 -6.45 5.56
CA MET A 44 -21.39 -7.14 6.77
C MET A 44 -22.79 -6.66 7.11
#